data_AF-A0A813YET5-F1
#
_entry.id   AF-A0A813YET5-F1
#
_cell.length_a   1.000
_cell.length_b   1.000
_cell.length_c   1.000
_cell.angle_alpha   90.00
_cell.angle_beta   90.00
_cell.angle_gamma   90.00
#
_symmetry.space_group_name_H-M   'P 1'
#
loop_
_entity.id
_entity.type
_entity.pdbx_description
1 polymer ?
#
loop_
_entity_poly.entity_id
_entity_poly.type
_entity_poly.pdbx_seq_one_letter_code
_entity_poly.pdbx_strand_id
1 'polypeptide(L)'
;MVLLNFFLFIAYCRLLALVDAAVSSVAPPGSLPSGSAPSESQPSGSAPSGSPSSGSAPSASSSNSPTLTASYVINGSNVINSSSTTIKETSVNKSVILVTNRGSLTISNFTIVKLSGDTTSADDSSFYGLNSGVVASNGGKINISNSVIQTSSEGSNAIVSTGSQSIVYIDNIIINTTKDVSRGLHGTLTGTIIADKVKITTTGAHCAALASDRGGATLLITRATINTSGSGSPGIYSTGNITASNIQSVASGSEGAVIEGRNNITLTDSTITGSVRCGVFLYQSYSGDAETGTAEFTMTRGSITALAGPLFFTTNTASQIQLSAVELIGSTSRILLSAGADQWGTTGSNGGQVQFKVTNQTLVGDVICDSISTIEITLETKSSFTGAINSNNTAKSISLTLDASSTWNVTGTSYLTTITNADTTLINIDDNGNIVYYLSTVSGNTYLNGKTYSLKNGGKLIPYGNDNNIVVTTTTVGNSAASTVSGYTGKLRYWLWWCLKQITNDGPKPISYLSRRLKPAEKRYSTTEKECLAMVRCIKEFRPYLLGPEFTVETDHCPLCNFHRKSSKNGQIDRWSIGLGEYDIGK
;
A
#
# COMPACT_ATOMS: atom_id res chain seq x y z
N MET A 1 -39.76 0.46 -20.50
CA MET A 1 -39.10 1.72 -20.10
C MET A 1 -39.16 2.01 -18.59
N VAL A 2 -39.29 0.98 -17.72
CA VAL A 2 -39.32 1.13 -16.24
C VAL A 2 -38.17 0.36 -15.57
N LEU A 3 -37.61 -0.67 -16.22
CA LEU A 3 -36.41 -1.37 -15.73
C LEU A 3 -35.12 -0.54 -15.85
N LEU A 4 -34.95 0.25 -16.92
CA LEU A 4 -33.71 1.01 -17.15
C LEU A 4 -33.50 2.16 -16.14
N ASN A 5 -34.58 2.77 -15.65
CA ASN A 5 -34.53 3.82 -14.63
C ASN A 5 -34.32 3.27 -13.20
N PHE A 6 -34.52 1.97 -12.98
CA PHE A 6 -34.30 1.32 -11.69
C PHE A 6 -32.83 0.88 -11.51
N PHE A 7 -32.14 0.52 -12.61
CA PHE A 7 -30.69 0.30 -12.59
C PHE A 7 -29.90 1.60 -12.35
N LEU A 8 -30.38 2.73 -12.88
CA LEU A 8 -29.83 4.06 -12.55
C LEU A 8 -30.02 4.41 -11.06
N PHE A 9 -31.12 3.98 -10.43
CA PHE A 9 -31.41 4.23 -9.01
C PHE A 9 -30.46 3.46 -8.07
N ILE A 10 -30.12 2.21 -8.39
CA ILE A 10 -29.16 1.41 -7.60
C ILE A 10 -27.71 1.93 -7.77
N ALA A 11 -27.35 2.36 -8.98
CA ALA A 11 -26.08 3.05 -9.22
C ALA A 11 -26.01 4.40 -8.46
N TYR A 12 -27.12 5.14 -8.41
CA TYR A 12 -27.23 6.40 -7.67
C TYR A 12 -27.24 6.22 -6.14
N CYS A 13 -27.83 5.15 -5.61
CA CYS A 13 -27.76 4.82 -4.19
C CYS A 13 -26.36 4.34 -3.75
N ARG A 14 -25.60 3.66 -4.63
CA ARG A 14 -24.18 3.38 -4.39
C ARG A 14 -23.32 4.65 -4.46
N LEU A 15 -23.65 5.58 -5.36
CA LEU A 15 -22.94 6.86 -5.50
C LEU A 15 -23.19 7.79 -4.29
N LEU A 16 -24.42 7.86 -3.77
CA LEU A 16 -24.75 8.68 -2.60
C LEU A 16 -24.15 8.15 -1.29
N ALA A 17 -24.07 6.82 -1.10
CA ALA A 17 -23.39 6.24 0.06
C ALA A 17 -21.86 6.48 0.08
N LEU A 18 -21.26 6.73 -1.09
CA LEU A 18 -19.86 7.13 -1.23
C LEU A 18 -19.65 8.64 -1.04
N VAL A 19 -20.67 9.47 -1.30
CA VAL A 19 -20.60 10.94 -1.17
C VAL A 19 -20.97 11.42 0.24
N ASP A 20 -21.88 10.75 0.94
CA ASP A 20 -22.24 11.09 2.33
C ASP A 20 -21.12 10.80 3.34
N ALA A 21 -20.17 9.92 3.00
CA ALA A 21 -18.94 9.73 3.79
C ALA A 21 -17.90 10.84 3.57
N ALA A 22 -18.04 11.65 2.51
CA ALA A 22 -17.07 12.67 2.13
C ALA A 22 -17.51 14.12 2.44
N VAL A 23 -18.76 14.35 2.84
CA VAL A 23 -19.30 15.71 3.08
C VAL A 23 -19.97 15.81 4.46
N SER A 24 -19.17 15.69 5.53
CA SER A 24 -19.55 16.21 6.84
C SER A 24 -18.37 16.95 7.50
N SER A 25 -17.82 17.93 6.80
CA SER A 25 -17.33 19.13 7.49
C SER A 25 -17.43 20.34 6.56
N VAL A 26 -17.88 21.44 7.16
CA VAL A 26 -17.83 22.83 6.66
C VAL A 26 -19.06 23.33 5.87
N ALA A 27 -19.79 24.24 6.53
CA ALA A 27 -20.86 25.07 5.99
C ALA A 27 -20.34 26.38 5.36
N PRO A 28 -21.08 27.00 4.42
CA PRO A 28 -21.08 28.45 4.24
C PRO A 28 -22.53 29.02 4.09
N PRO A 29 -22.80 30.35 4.11
CA PRO A 29 -21.91 31.43 3.66
C PRO A 29 -21.93 32.78 4.42
N GLY A 30 -20.87 33.56 4.21
CA GLY A 30 -20.78 35.01 4.41
C GLY A 30 -19.87 35.62 3.33
N SER A 31 -20.23 36.79 2.81
CA SER A 31 -19.91 37.29 1.47
C SER A 31 -18.84 38.41 1.39
N LEU A 32 -18.15 38.46 0.23
CA LEU A 32 -17.43 39.57 -0.47
C LEU A 32 -15.99 39.95 -0.02
N PRO A 33 -15.15 40.59 -0.88
CA PRO A 33 -15.12 40.68 -2.35
C PRO A 33 -13.74 40.40 -3.01
N SER A 34 -13.75 40.45 -4.35
CA SER A 34 -12.73 40.17 -5.36
C SER A 34 -11.35 40.85 -5.26
N GLY A 35 -10.30 40.07 -5.53
CA GLY A 35 -8.97 40.54 -5.93
C GLY A 35 -8.24 39.44 -6.72
N SER A 36 -7.83 39.74 -7.95
CA SER A 36 -7.28 38.84 -8.96
C SER A 36 -5.75 38.77 -8.97
N ALA A 37 -5.18 37.56 -9.09
CA ALA A 37 -3.91 37.20 -9.78
C ALA A 37 -3.66 35.66 -9.65
N PRO A 38 -2.70 35.05 -10.38
CA PRO A 38 -2.73 34.69 -11.80
C PRO A 38 -2.68 33.15 -12.03
N SER A 39 -2.97 32.73 -13.25
CA SER A 39 -2.98 31.33 -13.71
C SER A 39 -1.58 30.75 -13.92
N GLU A 40 -1.25 29.62 -13.26
CA GLU A 40 -0.11 28.77 -13.61
C GLU A 40 -0.51 27.72 -14.66
N SER A 41 0.30 27.66 -15.73
CA SER A 41 0.20 26.72 -16.84
C SER A 41 0.83 25.37 -16.50
N GLN A 42 0.05 24.30 -16.63
CA GLN A 42 0.48 22.89 -16.61
C GLN A 42 1.14 22.49 -17.94
N PRO A 43 2.24 21.73 -17.97
CA PRO A 43 2.68 21.03 -19.18
C PRO A 43 1.84 19.77 -19.41
N SER A 44 1.35 19.61 -20.62
CA SER A 44 0.55 18.48 -21.10
C SER A 44 1.40 17.22 -21.30
N GLY A 45 1.10 16.16 -20.55
CA GLY A 45 1.57 14.80 -20.82
C GLY A 45 0.38 13.84 -20.90
N SER A 46 -0.09 13.55 -22.11
CA SER A 46 -1.19 12.63 -22.38
C SER A 46 -0.75 11.19 -22.12
N ALA A 47 -1.53 10.43 -21.34
CA ALA A 47 -1.37 8.98 -21.21
C ALA A 47 -1.68 8.29 -22.56
N PRO A 48 -0.88 7.31 -23.04
CA PRO A 48 -1.26 6.54 -24.21
C PRO A 48 -2.33 5.52 -23.85
N SER A 49 -3.48 5.61 -24.52
CA SER A 49 -4.49 4.55 -24.57
C SER A 49 -4.05 3.46 -25.56
N GLY A 50 -3.71 2.28 -25.07
CA GLY A 50 -3.47 1.10 -25.90
C GLY A 50 -3.40 -0.18 -25.08
N SER A 51 -4.32 -1.12 -25.33
CA SER A 51 -4.33 -2.46 -24.72
C SER A 51 -3.05 -3.24 -25.02
N PRO A 52 -2.61 -4.16 -24.14
CA PRO A 52 -1.32 -4.84 -24.27
C PRO A 52 -1.39 -5.91 -25.37
N SER A 53 -0.63 -5.72 -26.44
CA SER A 53 -0.21 -6.81 -27.32
C SER A 53 1.06 -7.44 -26.75
N SER A 54 1.12 -8.77 -26.81
CA SER A 54 2.27 -9.59 -26.44
C SER A 54 3.48 -9.26 -27.33
N GLY A 55 4.25 -8.25 -26.93
CA GLY A 55 5.52 -7.87 -27.53
C GLY A 55 6.66 -8.21 -26.58
N SER A 56 7.64 -8.96 -27.07
CA SER A 56 8.92 -9.22 -26.42
C SER A 56 9.51 -7.91 -25.87
N ALA A 57 10.21 -8.02 -24.74
CA ALA A 57 10.95 -6.92 -24.10
C ALA A 57 11.66 -6.05 -25.15
N PRO A 58 11.60 -4.72 -25.06
CA PRO A 58 12.37 -3.87 -25.94
C PRO A 58 13.84 -4.22 -25.71
N SER A 59 14.47 -4.80 -26.72
CA SER A 59 15.92 -4.91 -26.80
C SER A 59 16.50 -3.52 -26.53
N ALA A 60 17.38 -3.42 -25.53
CA ALA A 60 18.09 -2.21 -25.15
C ALA A 60 18.50 -1.43 -26.40
N SER A 61 17.80 -0.34 -26.70
CA SER A 61 18.24 0.59 -27.73
C SER A 61 19.61 1.07 -27.31
N SER A 62 20.59 0.92 -28.19
CA SER A 62 21.95 1.43 -28.03
C SER A 62 21.94 2.95 -27.91
N SER A 63 21.64 3.49 -26.73
CA SER A 63 21.93 4.86 -26.38
C SER A 63 23.44 4.93 -26.18
N ASN A 64 24.14 5.62 -27.06
CA ASN A 64 25.54 5.94 -26.82
C ASN A 64 25.63 6.68 -25.48
N SER A 65 26.38 6.14 -24.51
CA SER A 65 26.61 6.82 -23.24
C SER A 65 27.15 8.24 -23.50
N PRO A 66 26.70 9.26 -22.74
CA PRO A 66 27.11 10.63 -22.96
C PRO A 66 28.61 10.78 -22.71
N THR A 67 29.24 11.74 -23.42
CA THR A 67 30.60 12.15 -23.08
C THR A 67 30.56 12.99 -21.80
N LEU A 68 31.12 12.47 -20.73
CA LEU A 68 31.24 13.19 -19.46
C LEU A 68 32.39 14.20 -19.55
N THR A 69 32.12 15.43 -19.13
CA THR A 69 33.13 16.49 -19.04
C THR A 69 33.17 17.06 -17.62
N ALA A 70 34.34 17.53 -17.19
CA ALA A 70 34.49 18.16 -15.89
C ALA A 70 35.57 19.25 -15.90
N SER A 71 35.56 20.13 -14.90
CA SER A 71 36.66 21.07 -14.67
C SER A 71 37.95 20.37 -14.27
N TYR A 72 37.84 19.28 -13.51
CA TYR A 72 38.96 18.43 -13.10
C TYR A 72 38.72 17.01 -13.59
N VAL A 73 39.47 16.59 -14.61
CA VAL A 73 39.42 15.22 -15.16
C VAL A 73 40.66 14.45 -14.71
N ILE A 74 40.45 13.31 -14.05
CA ILE A 74 41.51 12.45 -13.54
C ILE A 74 41.41 11.09 -14.24
N ASN A 75 42.42 10.74 -15.03
CA ASN A 75 42.53 9.47 -15.75
C ASN A 75 43.79 8.65 -15.39
N GLY A 76 44.49 9.06 -14.33
CA GLY A 76 45.67 8.40 -13.74
C GLY A 76 45.64 8.48 -12.20
N SER A 77 46.77 8.33 -11.51
CA SER A 77 46.83 8.40 -10.03
C SER A 77 47.21 9.81 -9.54
N ASN A 78 46.21 10.60 -9.08
CA ASN A 78 46.21 12.03 -8.68
C ASN A 78 46.79 13.01 -9.75
N VAL A 79 46.27 14.23 -9.96
CA VAL A 79 46.31 15.39 -9.05
C VAL A 79 45.17 16.38 -9.37
N ILE A 80 44.53 16.96 -8.34
CA ILE A 80 43.88 18.27 -8.48
C ILE A 80 44.89 19.33 -8.04
N ASN A 81 45.44 20.08 -9.00
CA ASN A 81 46.35 21.19 -8.74
C ASN A 81 45.54 22.47 -8.53
N SER A 82 44.96 22.63 -7.34
CA SER A 82 44.26 23.86 -6.95
C SER A 82 44.95 24.50 -5.75
N SER A 83 45.28 25.78 -5.84
CA SER A 83 45.74 26.59 -4.69
C SER A 83 44.61 26.94 -3.73
N SER A 84 43.36 26.72 -4.14
CA SER A 84 42.15 26.96 -3.37
C SER A 84 41.53 25.64 -2.91
N THR A 85 41.09 25.60 -1.65
CA THR A 85 40.26 24.51 -1.10
C THR A 85 38.82 24.55 -1.62
N THR A 86 38.42 25.63 -2.30
CA THR A 86 37.14 25.73 -3.01
C THR A 86 37.35 25.55 -4.51
N ILE A 87 36.65 24.59 -5.10
CA ILE A 87 36.61 24.35 -6.54
C ILE A 87 35.17 24.45 -7.05
N LYS A 88 34.99 25.05 -8.23
CA LYS A 88 33.68 25.43 -8.76
C LYS A 88 33.57 25.14 -10.26
N GLU A 89 32.38 24.74 -10.69
CA GLU A 89 31.96 24.68 -12.10
C GLU A 89 30.56 25.30 -12.24
N THR A 90 30.30 25.97 -13.36
CA THR A 90 29.04 26.72 -13.62
C THR A 90 28.45 26.46 -15.00
N SER A 91 29.16 25.72 -15.85
CA SER A 91 28.76 25.44 -17.22
C SER A 91 27.68 24.35 -17.25
N VAL A 92 26.80 24.43 -18.24
CA VAL A 92 25.83 23.39 -18.60
C VAL A 92 26.54 22.07 -18.87
N ASN A 93 25.96 20.96 -18.41
CA ASN A 93 26.44 19.58 -18.64
C ASN A 93 27.86 19.25 -18.17
N LYS A 94 28.48 20.10 -17.34
CA LYS A 94 29.87 19.94 -16.94
C LYS A 94 29.98 19.71 -15.43
N SER A 95 30.59 18.60 -15.05
CA SER A 95 30.78 18.25 -13.64
C SER A 95 31.96 19.02 -13.02
N VAL A 96 32.06 19.08 -11.69
CA VAL A 96 33.25 19.69 -11.07
C VAL A 96 34.43 18.74 -11.18
N ILE A 97 34.28 17.50 -10.69
CA ILE A 97 35.30 16.44 -10.75
C ILE A 97 34.76 15.25 -11.53
N LEU A 98 35.59 14.71 -12.42
CA LEU A 98 35.41 13.41 -13.07
C LEU A 98 36.67 12.57 -12.88
N VAL A 99 36.54 11.42 -12.23
CA VAL A 99 37.58 10.39 -12.17
C VAL A 99 37.15 9.23 -13.06
N THR A 100 37.96 8.93 -14.06
CA THR A 100 37.60 7.99 -15.12
C THR A 100 38.79 7.15 -15.59
N ASN A 101 38.56 6.19 -16.48
CA ASN A 101 39.59 5.33 -17.07
C ASN A 101 40.52 4.69 -16.04
N ARG A 102 39.95 4.16 -14.95
CA ARG A 102 40.71 3.57 -13.82
C ARG A 102 41.65 4.55 -13.10
N GLY A 103 41.42 5.84 -13.24
CA GLY A 103 42.07 6.87 -12.45
C GLY A 103 41.73 6.78 -10.96
N SER A 104 42.56 7.38 -10.11
CA SER A 104 42.39 7.41 -8.67
C SER A 104 42.58 8.81 -8.13
N LEU A 105 41.63 9.28 -7.30
CA LEU A 105 41.68 10.55 -6.60
C LEU A 105 41.59 10.33 -5.10
N THR A 106 42.43 11.03 -4.33
CA THR A 106 42.24 11.21 -2.88
C THR A 106 42.19 12.70 -2.58
N ILE A 107 41.11 13.16 -1.96
CA ILE A 107 40.85 14.57 -1.70
C ILE A 107 40.27 14.75 -0.28
N SER A 108 40.70 15.79 0.42
CA SER A 108 40.15 16.12 1.74
C SER A 108 40.18 17.61 2.03
N ASN A 109 39.25 18.11 2.86
CA ASN A 109 39.14 19.52 3.23
C ASN A 109 38.83 20.45 2.06
N PHE A 110 37.97 20.02 1.13
CA PHE A 110 37.52 20.83 -0.01
C PHE A 110 36.06 21.27 0.12
N THR A 111 35.74 22.39 -0.51
CA THR A 111 34.38 22.81 -0.84
C THR A 111 34.18 22.67 -2.36
N ILE A 112 33.26 21.81 -2.77
CA ILE A 112 33.00 21.47 -4.18
C ILE A 112 31.65 22.06 -4.58
N VAL A 113 31.64 22.90 -5.62
CA VAL A 113 30.52 23.82 -5.87
C VAL A 113 30.02 23.72 -7.33
N LYS A 114 28.74 23.38 -7.51
CA LYS A 114 28.04 23.34 -8.81
C LYS A 114 26.72 24.13 -8.75
N LEU A 115 26.79 25.46 -8.80
CA LEU A 115 25.65 26.32 -8.46
C LEU A 115 24.75 26.72 -9.65
N SER A 116 25.23 26.55 -10.88
CA SER A 116 24.51 26.96 -12.09
C SER A 116 24.93 26.08 -13.27
N GLY A 117 24.25 26.26 -14.40
CA GLY A 117 24.46 25.45 -15.60
C GLY A 117 23.65 24.17 -15.50
N ASP A 118 22.37 24.28 -15.80
CA ASP A 118 21.44 23.15 -15.73
C ASP A 118 21.85 22.07 -16.73
N THR A 119 21.49 20.83 -16.41
CA THR A 119 21.65 19.74 -17.37
C THR A 119 20.70 19.95 -18.55
N THR A 120 21.09 19.50 -19.74
CA THR A 120 20.16 19.37 -20.87
C THR A 120 19.50 17.99 -20.93
N SER A 121 19.87 17.07 -20.02
CA SER A 121 19.38 15.69 -20.00
C SER A 121 19.32 15.20 -18.55
N ALA A 122 18.11 15.18 -17.99
CA ALA A 122 17.84 14.64 -16.66
C ALA A 122 18.22 13.15 -16.58
N ASP A 123 17.95 12.39 -17.66
CA ASP A 123 18.31 10.99 -17.78
C ASP A 123 19.82 10.78 -17.76
N ASP A 124 20.59 11.57 -18.53
CA ASP A 124 22.05 11.41 -18.53
C ASP A 124 22.69 11.80 -17.19
N SER A 125 22.06 12.74 -16.50
CA SER A 125 22.48 13.14 -15.15
C SER A 125 22.21 12.02 -14.16
N SER A 126 21.02 11.43 -14.23
CA SER A 126 20.59 10.32 -13.39
C SER A 126 21.41 9.08 -13.66
N PHE A 127 21.60 8.68 -14.92
CA PHE A 127 22.17 7.39 -15.28
C PHE A 127 23.69 7.38 -15.37
N TYR A 128 24.32 8.49 -15.79
CA TYR A 128 25.76 8.53 -16.07
C TYR A 128 26.50 9.62 -15.27
N GLY A 129 25.82 10.41 -14.45
CA GLY A 129 26.44 11.45 -13.64
C GLY A 129 26.83 12.70 -14.42
N LEU A 130 26.15 12.99 -15.53
CA LEU A 130 26.27 14.30 -16.18
C LEU A 130 25.99 15.44 -15.18
N ASN A 131 26.66 16.58 -15.35
CA ASN A 131 26.40 17.82 -14.60
C ASN A 131 26.60 17.76 -13.07
N SER A 132 27.30 16.75 -12.56
CA SER A 132 27.39 16.45 -11.12
C SER A 132 28.52 17.19 -10.40
N GLY A 133 28.48 17.20 -9.06
CA GLY A 133 29.60 17.66 -8.25
C GLY A 133 30.84 16.78 -8.46
N VAL A 134 30.69 15.49 -8.16
CA VAL A 134 31.77 14.50 -8.24
C VAL A 134 31.28 13.26 -8.97
N VAL A 135 32.06 12.76 -9.92
CA VAL A 135 31.72 11.54 -10.69
C VAL A 135 32.90 10.58 -10.70
N ALA A 136 32.66 9.33 -10.32
CA ALA A 136 33.51 8.20 -10.66
C ALA A 136 32.85 7.40 -11.80
N SER A 137 33.56 7.23 -12.91
CA SER A 137 33.10 6.45 -14.06
C SER A 137 34.20 5.55 -14.63
N ASN A 138 33.85 4.57 -15.47
CA ASN A 138 34.81 3.70 -16.16
C ASN A 138 35.97 3.18 -15.28
N GLY A 139 35.64 2.64 -14.10
CA GLY A 139 36.61 2.11 -13.16
C GLY A 139 37.31 3.15 -12.27
N GLY A 140 36.88 4.41 -12.30
CA GLY A 140 37.44 5.48 -11.48
C GLY A 140 37.28 5.23 -9.98
N LYS A 141 38.29 5.57 -9.19
CA LYS A 141 38.30 5.42 -7.74
C LYS A 141 38.48 6.76 -7.04
N ILE A 142 37.59 7.08 -6.10
CA ILE A 142 37.62 8.34 -5.36
C ILE A 142 37.65 8.04 -3.86
N ASN A 143 38.53 8.70 -3.12
CA ASN A 143 38.48 8.78 -1.67
C ASN A 143 38.30 10.26 -1.30
N ILE A 144 37.15 10.60 -0.72
CA ILE A 144 36.82 11.98 -0.34
C ILE A 144 36.51 12.05 1.14
N SER A 145 37.14 12.98 1.85
CA SER A 145 36.88 13.17 3.29
C SER A 145 36.85 14.62 3.75
N ASN A 146 36.20 14.89 4.89
CA ASN A 146 36.19 16.20 5.56
C ASN A 146 35.84 17.37 4.61
N SER A 147 34.91 17.16 3.68
CA SER A 147 34.63 18.07 2.57
C SER A 147 33.14 18.40 2.52
N VAL A 148 32.82 19.51 1.84
CA VAL A 148 31.46 20.01 1.65
C VAL A 148 31.15 20.03 0.16
N ILE A 149 29.98 19.53 -0.22
CA ILE A 149 29.49 19.57 -1.61
C ILE A 149 28.20 20.39 -1.64
N GLN A 150 28.15 21.37 -2.53
CA GLN A 150 27.01 22.25 -2.75
C GLN A 150 26.63 22.24 -4.22
N THR A 151 25.44 21.76 -4.53
CA THR A 151 24.91 21.76 -5.90
C THR A 151 23.54 22.44 -5.95
N SER A 152 23.32 23.30 -6.95
CA SER A 152 22.07 24.08 -7.07
C SER A 152 21.66 24.35 -8.52
N SER A 153 22.01 23.45 -9.43
CA SER A 153 21.53 23.42 -10.82
C SER A 153 20.73 22.14 -11.09
N GLU A 154 19.80 22.15 -12.05
CA GLU A 154 19.02 20.95 -12.39
C GLU A 154 19.94 19.80 -12.84
N GLY A 155 19.66 18.58 -12.37
CA GLY A 155 20.48 17.39 -12.66
C GLY A 155 21.85 17.35 -11.97
N SER A 156 22.16 18.29 -11.08
CA SER A 156 23.47 18.32 -10.41
C SER A 156 23.52 17.43 -9.17
N ASN A 157 23.60 16.12 -9.39
CA ASN A 157 23.85 15.14 -8.33
C ASN A 157 25.15 15.49 -7.58
N ALA A 158 25.19 15.29 -6.27
CA ALA A 158 26.38 15.64 -5.49
C ALA A 158 27.55 14.69 -5.75
N ILE A 159 27.32 13.38 -5.57
CA ILE A 159 28.31 12.34 -5.84
C ILE A 159 27.66 11.21 -6.62
N VAL A 160 28.26 10.87 -7.77
CA VAL A 160 27.83 9.77 -8.62
C VAL A 160 28.95 8.73 -8.74
N SER A 161 28.61 7.46 -8.56
CA SER A 161 29.46 6.32 -8.91
C SER A 161 28.75 5.51 -9.98
N THR A 162 29.26 5.50 -11.20
CA THR A 162 28.59 4.89 -12.35
C THR A 162 29.48 3.91 -13.11
N GLY A 163 28.91 2.77 -13.50
CA GLY A 163 29.62 1.76 -14.28
C GLY A 163 30.45 0.80 -13.44
N SER A 164 30.78 -0.34 -14.05
CA SER A 164 31.55 -1.40 -13.39
C SER A 164 32.93 -0.91 -12.92
N GLN A 165 33.35 -1.40 -11.75
CA GLN A 165 34.61 -1.08 -11.05
C GLN A 165 34.76 0.38 -10.58
N SER A 166 33.79 1.26 -10.87
CA SER A 166 33.80 2.62 -10.33
C SER A 166 33.42 2.60 -8.84
N ILE A 167 34.20 3.29 -8.02
CA ILE A 167 34.00 3.29 -6.57
C ILE A 167 34.30 4.64 -5.92
N VAL A 168 33.44 5.05 -5.00
CA VAL A 168 33.64 6.24 -4.17
C VAL A 168 33.61 5.87 -2.70
N TYR A 169 34.70 6.17 -2.00
CA TYR A 169 34.85 6.08 -0.55
C TYR A 169 34.67 7.45 0.08
N ILE A 170 33.83 7.55 1.10
CA ILE A 170 33.37 8.81 1.69
C ILE A 170 33.52 8.74 3.21
N ASP A 171 34.17 9.74 3.81
CA ASP A 171 34.20 9.89 5.28
C ASP A 171 33.97 11.35 5.69
N ASN A 172 33.04 11.59 6.59
CA ASN A 172 32.79 12.92 7.17
C ASN A 172 32.50 14.00 6.11
N ILE A 173 31.42 13.83 5.34
CA ILE A 173 31.00 14.75 4.26
C ILE A 173 29.67 15.42 4.57
N ILE A 174 29.55 16.69 4.18
CA ILE A 174 28.29 17.44 4.15
C ILE A 174 27.87 17.66 2.69
N ILE A 175 26.65 17.28 2.34
CA ILE A 175 26.05 17.42 1.02
C ILE A 175 24.80 18.29 1.12
N ASN A 176 24.72 19.32 0.26
CA ASN A 176 23.52 20.10 0.05
C ASN A 176 23.21 20.18 -1.44
N THR A 177 22.05 19.69 -1.85
CA THR A 177 21.52 19.80 -3.23
C THR A 177 20.18 20.52 -3.21
N THR A 178 19.88 21.39 -4.18
CA THR A 178 18.67 22.24 -4.08
C THR A 178 17.73 22.30 -5.28
N LYS A 179 18.07 21.66 -6.41
CA LYS A 179 17.27 21.68 -7.64
C LYS A 179 16.79 20.29 -8.01
N ASP A 180 15.83 20.21 -8.93
CA ASP A 180 15.25 18.94 -9.37
C ASP A 180 16.33 18.01 -9.94
N VAL A 181 16.08 16.70 -9.79
CA VAL A 181 16.97 15.63 -10.28
C VAL A 181 18.40 15.74 -9.72
N SER A 182 18.57 16.37 -8.56
CA SER A 182 19.87 16.57 -7.89
C SER A 182 19.95 15.73 -6.62
N ARG A 183 20.31 14.46 -6.79
CA ARG A 183 20.42 13.47 -5.71
C ARG A 183 21.68 13.66 -4.88
N GLY A 184 21.69 13.10 -3.67
CA GLY A 184 22.85 13.11 -2.78
C GLY A 184 23.93 12.14 -3.23
N LEU A 185 23.92 10.94 -2.65
CA LEU A 185 24.79 9.82 -3.05
C LEU A 185 24.06 8.95 -4.06
N HIS A 186 24.60 8.83 -5.26
CA HIS A 186 23.93 8.17 -6.36
C HIS A 186 24.81 7.10 -7.03
N GLY A 187 24.43 5.82 -6.88
CA GLY A 187 25.10 4.72 -7.59
C GLY A 187 24.31 4.27 -8.81
N THR A 188 24.94 4.06 -9.96
CA THR A 188 24.25 3.53 -11.16
C THR A 188 25.10 2.51 -11.91
N LEU A 189 24.47 1.68 -12.75
CA LEU A 189 25.18 0.77 -13.68
C LEU A 189 26.29 -0.05 -12.99
N THR A 190 26.01 -0.64 -11.82
CA THR A 190 26.96 -1.38 -10.97
C THR A 190 28.05 -0.58 -10.24
N GLY A 191 27.97 0.75 -10.27
CA GLY A 191 28.83 1.62 -9.47
C GLY A 191 28.66 1.41 -7.97
N THR A 192 29.76 1.58 -7.21
CA THR A 192 29.79 1.34 -5.76
C THR A 192 30.03 2.64 -4.99
N ILE A 193 29.30 2.83 -3.89
CA ILE A 193 29.55 3.90 -2.91
C ILE A 193 29.68 3.27 -1.52
N ILE A 194 30.74 3.63 -0.81
CA ILE A 194 30.97 3.24 0.58
C ILE A 194 31.15 4.51 1.39
N ALA A 195 30.28 4.75 2.37
CA ALA A 195 30.25 6.01 3.09
C ALA A 195 30.10 5.84 4.61
N ASP A 196 30.80 6.71 5.34
CA ASP A 196 30.69 6.86 6.80
C ASP A 196 30.55 8.35 7.16
N LYS A 197 29.74 8.66 8.18
CA LYS A 197 29.53 10.02 8.70
C LYS A 197 29.12 11.01 7.61
N VAL A 198 27.93 10.85 7.05
CA VAL A 198 27.43 11.75 5.99
C VAL A 198 26.22 12.54 6.46
N LYS A 199 26.23 13.85 6.24
CA LYS A 199 25.04 14.70 6.38
C LYS A 199 24.56 15.10 5.00
N ILE A 200 23.33 14.75 4.63
CA ILE A 200 22.75 15.03 3.32
C ILE A 200 21.48 15.85 3.51
N THR A 201 21.37 16.95 2.78
CA THR A 201 20.12 17.69 2.60
C THR A 201 19.85 17.85 1.12
N THR A 202 18.69 17.40 0.67
CA THR A 202 18.27 17.54 -0.72
C THR A 202 16.92 18.25 -0.80
N THR A 203 16.79 19.19 -1.73
CA THR A 203 15.52 19.84 -2.08
C THR A 203 15.30 19.80 -3.60
N GLY A 204 14.05 19.95 -4.03
CA GLY A 204 13.64 19.75 -5.43
C GLY A 204 13.04 18.36 -5.66
N ALA A 205 12.35 18.20 -6.78
CA ALA A 205 11.69 16.95 -7.14
C ALA A 205 12.70 15.88 -7.60
N HIS A 206 12.40 14.61 -7.29
CA HIS A 206 13.22 13.45 -7.68
C HIS A 206 14.66 13.45 -7.12
N CYS A 207 14.84 14.00 -5.93
CA CYS A 207 16.13 14.23 -5.27
C CYS A 207 16.35 13.31 -4.07
N ALA A 208 16.31 11.99 -4.26
CA ALA A 208 16.63 11.06 -3.17
C ALA A 208 18.04 11.30 -2.60
N ALA A 209 18.20 11.15 -1.28
CA ALA A 209 19.48 11.37 -0.62
C ALA A 209 20.44 10.19 -0.82
N LEU A 210 19.94 8.97 -0.66
CA LEU A 210 20.62 7.74 -1.05
C LEU A 210 19.84 7.15 -2.22
N ALA A 211 20.49 7.00 -3.37
CA ALA A 211 19.81 6.65 -4.59
C ALA A 211 20.59 5.62 -5.41
N SER A 212 19.84 4.80 -6.12
CA SER A 212 20.37 4.01 -7.22
C SER A 212 19.40 4.00 -8.41
N ASP A 213 19.96 3.99 -9.61
CA ASP A 213 19.23 3.86 -10.89
C ASP A 213 19.90 2.80 -11.79
N ARG A 214 19.12 2.27 -12.76
CA ARG A 214 19.57 1.36 -13.83
C ARG A 214 20.20 0.05 -13.34
N GLY A 215 19.72 -0.48 -12.22
CA GLY A 215 20.09 -1.82 -11.76
C GLY A 215 21.50 -1.94 -11.17
N GLY A 216 21.65 -2.74 -10.10
CA GLY A 216 22.92 -3.36 -9.72
C GLY A 216 23.96 -2.48 -9.04
N ALA A 217 23.71 -1.20 -8.83
CA ALA A 217 24.57 -0.36 -7.98
C ALA A 217 24.58 -0.86 -6.53
N THR A 218 25.68 -0.59 -5.80
CA THR A 218 25.83 -0.98 -4.40
C THR A 218 26.18 0.22 -3.53
N LEU A 219 25.34 0.51 -2.53
CA LEU A 219 25.57 1.55 -1.53
C LEU A 219 25.72 0.91 -0.15
N LEU A 220 26.86 1.13 0.50
CA LEU A 220 27.14 0.69 1.86
C LEU A 220 27.36 1.91 2.75
N ILE A 221 26.37 2.26 3.57
CA ILE A 221 26.34 3.54 4.28
C ILE A 221 26.30 3.32 5.80
N THR A 222 27.12 4.04 6.55
CA THR A 222 27.12 4.01 8.01
C THR A 222 27.05 5.43 8.56
N ARG A 223 26.27 5.64 9.63
CA ARG A 223 26.13 6.94 10.32
C ARG A 223 25.79 8.09 9.37
N ALA A 224 24.52 8.20 9.00
CA ALA A 224 24.08 9.31 8.15
C ALA A 224 22.89 10.07 8.75
N THR A 225 22.86 11.38 8.53
CA THR A 225 21.69 12.24 8.79
C THR A 225 21.19 12.77 7.46
N ILE A 226 19.93 12.47 7.13
CA ILE A 226 19.32 12.70 5.84
C ILE A 226 18.05 13.53 6.03
N ASN A 227 17.93 14.61 5.25
CA ASN A 227 16.69 15.38 5.13
C ASN A 227 16.38 15.60 3.64
N THR A 228 15.18 15.22 3.22
CA THR A 228 14.68 15.45 1.86
C THR A 228 13.32 16.15 1.92
N SER A 229 13.01 17.03 0.96
CA SER A 229 11.77 17.84 1.03
C SER A 229 11.00 18.05 -0.27
N GLY A 230 11.40 17.45 -1.39
CA GLY A 230 10.65 17.54 -2.64
C GLY A 230 9.76 16.32 -2.92
N SER A 231 8.84 16.48 -3.88
CA SER A 231 8.03 15.37 -4.39
C SER A 231 8.92 14.29 -5.02
N GLY A 232 8.54 13.02 -4.84
CA GLY A 232 9.30 11.89 -5.38
C GLY A 232 10.75 11.83 -4.89
N SER A 233 11.04 12.40 -3.73
CA SER A 233 12.39 12.51 -3.16
C SER A 233 12.46 11.74 -1.84
N PRO A 234 12.39 10.40 -1.86
CA PRO A 234 12.48 9.62 -0.65
C PRO A 234 13.86 9.74 -0.02
N GLY A 235 13.95 9.43 1.27
CA GLY A 235 15.25 9.37 1.93
C GLY A 235 16.17 8.35 1.28
N ILE A 236 15.60 7.21 0.86
CA ILE A 236 16.29 6.10 0.21
C ILE A 236 15.48 5.63 -1.00
N TYR A 237 16.09 5.61 -2.18
CA TYR A 237 15.51 5.09 -3.42
C TYR A 237 16.39 3.97 -4.00
N SER A 238 15.83 2.78 -4.18
CA SER A 238 16.58 1.61 -4.63
C SER A 238 16.07 1.03 -5.94
N THR A 239 16.93 1.08 -6.96
CA THR A 239 16.97 0.13 -8.07
C THR A 239 18.25 -0.71 -8.02
N GLY A 240 18.83 -0.91 -6.83
CA GLY A 240 20.08 -1.63 -6.62
C GLY A 240 20.13 -2.29 -5.25
N ASN A 241 21.33 -2.38 -4.67
CA ASN A 241 21.56 -2.92 -3.33
C ASN A 241 21.95 -1.77 -2.39
N ILE A 242 21.08 -1.43 -1.45
CA ILE A 242 21.38 -0.41 -0.43
C ILE A 242 21.40 -1.07 0.93
N THR A 243 22.58 -1.13 1.56
CA THR A 243 22.74 -1.57 2.95
C THR A 243 23.21 -0.39 3.78
N ALA A 244 22.46 -0.06 4.83
CA ALA A 244 22.78 1.08 5.67
C ALA A 244 22.58 0.82 7.16
N SER A 245 23.39 1.47 8.01
CA SER A 245 23.23 1.40 9.45
C SER A 245 23.42 2.73 10.15
N ASN A 246 22.79 2.90 11.30
CA ASN A 246 22.83 4.15 12.08
C ASN A 246 22.38 5.37 11.27
N ILE A 247 21.30 5.21 10.49
CA ILE A 247 20.75 6.27 9.65
C ILE A 247 19.64 7.00 10.40
N GLN A 248 19.59 8.32 10.28
CA GLN A 248 18.45 9.14 10.68
C GLN A 248 17.96 9.87 9.44
N SER A 249 16.78 9.49 8.92
CA SER A 249 16.26 9.98 7.66
C SER A 249 14.85 10.53 7.82
N VAL A 250 14.63 11.75 7.34
CA VAL A 250 13.32 12.39 7.26
C VAL A 250 13.06 12.82 5.82
N ALA A 251 12.05 12.20 5.20
CA ALA A 251 11.52 12.59 3.91
C ALA A 251 10.21 13.36 4.11
N SER A 252 10.29 14.69 4.03
CA SER A 252 9.14 15.59 4.28
C SER A 252 8.20 15.74 3.07
N GLY A 253 8.67 15.43 1.87
CA GLY A 253 7.89 15.49 0.62
C GLY A 253 7.63 14.15 -0.07
N SER A 254 8.02 13.03 0.54
CA SER A 254 7.94 11.69 -0.06
C SER A 254 7.87 10.58 1.02
N GLU A 255 7.93 9.34 0.57
CA GLU A 255 8.09 8.12 1.36
C GLU A 255 9.46 8.07 2.04
N GLY A 256 9.58 7.31 3.12
CA GLY A 256 10.86 7.15 3.82
C GLY A 256 11.85 6.32 3.00
N ALA A 257 11.36 5.25 2.39
CA ALA A 257 12.12 4.36 1.52
C ALA A 257 11.26 3.86 0.34
N VAL A 258 11.89 3.71 -0.82
CA VAL A 258 11.26 3.23 -2.06
C VAL A 258 12.14 2.18 -2.71
N ILE A 259 11.54 1.06 -3.11
CA ILE A 259 12.20 -0.03 -3.82
C ILE A 259 11.45 -0.30 -5.12
N GLU A 260 12.18 -0.36 -6.22
CA GLU A 260 11.64 -0.74 -7.52
C GLU A 260 12.19 -2.10 -7.97
N GLY A 261 11.33 -3.00 -8.45
CA GLY A 261 11.71 -4.27 -9.05
C GLY A 261 12.47 -5.20 -8.10
N ARG A 262 13.43 -5.98 -8.62
CA ARG A 262 14.15 -7.05 -7.88
C ARG A 262 15.18 -6.58 -6.83
N ASN A 263 15.08 -5.35 -6.40
CA ASN A 263 16.12 -4.64 -5.67
C ASN A 263 15.87 -4.68 -4.15
N ASN A 264 16.84 -4.22 -3.36
CA ASN A 264 16.74 -4.30 -1.92
C ASN A 264 17.20 -3.06 -1.16
N ILE A 265 16.64 -2.93 0.04
CA ILE A 265 17.11 -2.05 1.10
C ILE A 265 17.24 -2.87 2.38
N THR A 266 18.42 -2.83 3.00
CA THR A 266 18.70 -3.44 4.30
C THR A 266 19.14 -2.38 5.30
N LEU A 267 18.41 -2.25 6.42
CA LEU A 267 18.67 -1.26 7.45
C LEU A 267 18.97 -1.89 8.82
N THR A 268 19.89 -1.30 9.57
CA THR A 268 20.16 -1.70 10.96
C THR A 268 20.33 -0.47 11.86
N ASP A 269 19.77 -0.49 13.06
CA ASP A 269 19.88 0.62 14.03
C ASP A 269 19.53 1.99 13.42
N SER A 270 18.50 2.03 12.57
CA SER A 270 18.19 3.20 11.74
C SER A 270 16.78 3.72 11.99
N THR A 271 16.56 5.01 11.74
CA THR A 271 15.25 5.66 11.81
C THR A 271 14.93 6.25 10.45
N ILE A 272 13.78 5.89 9.87
CA ILE A 272 13.28 6.46 8.63
C ILE A 272 11.88 7.02 8.83
N THR A 273 11.61 8.20 8.26
CA THR A 273 10.29 8.84 8.29
C THR A 273 9.86 9.18 6.87
N GLY A 274 8.69 8.69 6.47
CA GLY A 274 7.98 9.07 5.25
C GLY A 274 6.77 9.94 5.56
N SER A 275 6.61 11.03 4.81
CA SER A 275 5.54 12.01 5.05
C SER A 275 4.40 11.95 4.04
N VAL A 276 4.59 11.22 2.94
CA VAL A 276 3.63 11.11 1.83
C VAL A 276 3.42 9.64 1.49
N ARG A 277 2.16 9.29 1.18
CA ARG A 277 1.68 7.96 0.74
C ARG A 277 1.87 6.82 1.74
N CYS A 278 3.10 6.53 2.15
CA CYS A 278 3.44 5.45 3.07
C CYS A 278 4.84 5.64 3.69
N GLY A 279 5.20 4.76 4.63
CA GLY A 279 6.57 4.69 5.16
C GLY A 279 7.55 4.08 4.16
N VAL A 280 7.23 2.88 3.69
CA VAL A 280 8.02 2.11 2.72
C VAL A 280 7.13 1.73 1.53
N PHE A 281 7.62 2.02 0.32
CA PHE A 281 6.93 1.71 -0.94
C PHE A 281 7.70 0.70 -1.77
N LEU A 282 7.04 -0.38 -2.20
CA LEU A 282 7.63 -1.43 -3.02
C LEU A 282 6.81 -1.56 -4.30
N TYR A 283 7.43 -1.37 -5.45
CA TYR A 283 6.69 -1.39 -6.71
C TYR A 283 7.52 -1.84 -7.91
N GLN A 284 6.88 -1.95 -9.06
CA GLN A 284 7.54 -2.06 -10.36
C GLN A 284 6.91 -1.02 -11.29
N SER A 285 7.73 -0.20 -11.94
CA SER A 285 7.24 0.72 -12.97
C SER A 285 7.21 0.05 -14.36
N TYR A 286 6.61 0.76 -15.32
CA TYR A 286 6.62 0.38 -16.75
C TYR A 286 7.80 1.00 -17.53
N SER A 287 8.76 1.67 -16.87
CA SER A 287 9.87 2.34 -17.58
C SER A 287 10.90 1.35 -18.13
N GLY A 288 11.02 0.17 -17.48
CA GLY A 288 12.06 -0.81 -17.79
C GLY A 288 13.43 -0.49 -17.16
N ASP A 289 13.52 0.49 -16.27
CA ASP A 289 14.79 0.89 -15.63
C ASP A 289 15.23 -0.05 -14.50
N ALA A 290 14.27 -0.73 -13.87
CA ALA A 290 14.52 -1.77 -12.90
C ALA A 290 14.07 -3.13 -13.44
N GLU A 291 14.94 -4.13 -13.28
CA GLU A 291 14.60 -5.52 -13.63
C GLU A 291 13.45 -6.04 -12.76
N THR A 292 12.49 -6.70 -13.38
CA THR A 292 11.38 -7.36 -12.67
C THR A 292 11.88 -8.48 -11.76
N GLY A 293 11.31 -8.54 -10.56
CA GLY A 293 11.55 -9.61 -9.59
C GLY A 293 11.00 -9.22 -8.23
N THR A 294 11.61 -9.74 -7.16
CA THR A 294 11.15 -9.52 -5.79
C THR A 294 11.84 -8.31 -5.17
N ALA A 295 11.05 -7.33 -4.72
CA ALA A 295 11.54 -6.20 -3.93
C ALA A 295 11.75 -6.62 -2.48
N GLU A 296 12.92 -6.39 -1.91
CA GLU A 296 13.26 -6.87 -0.56
C GLU A 296 13.56 -5.72 0.41
N PHE A 297 12.76 -5.59 1.46
CA PHE A 297 13.02 -4.68 2.56
C PHE A 297 13.32 -5.45 3.83
N THR A 298 14.52 -5.25 4.39
CA THR A 298 14.93 -5.85 5.65
C THR A 298 15.32 -4.79 6.66
N MET A 299 14.83 -4.88 7.89
CA MET A 299 15.23 -3.95 8.95
C MET A 299 15.37 -4.64 10.32
N THR A 300 16.48 -4.36 11.01
CA THR A 300 16.75 -4.84 12.37
C THR A 300 17.03 -3.66 13.30
N ARG A 301 16.22 -3.52 14.36
CA ARG A 301 16.26 -2.39 15.31
C ARG A 301 16.02 -1.02 14.66
N GLY A 302 15.82 -0.01 15.51
CA GLY A 302 15.49 1.36 15.08
C GLY A 302 13.99 1.55 14.86
N SER A 303 13.59 2.49 13.99
CA SER A 303 12.17 2.83 13.80
C SER A 303 11.78 3.18 12.36
N ILE A 304 10.53 2.89 12.02
CA ILE A 304 9.87 3.31 10.77
C ILE A 304 8.67 4.16 11.14
N THR A 305 8.62 5.39 10.61
CA THR A 305 7.48 6.28 10.77
C THR A 305 6.82 6.56 9.42
N ALA A 306 5.51 6.38 9.37
CA ALA A 306 4.67 6.84 8.26
C ALA A 306 3.72 7.93 8.78
N LEU A 307 3.86 9.17 8.31
CA LEU A 307 2.96 10.26 8.71
C LEU A 307 1.66 10.27 7.88
N ALA A 308 1.62 9.56 6.76
CA ALA A 308 0.46 9.42 5.90
C ALA A 308 0.35 7.98 5.36
N GLY A 309 -0.89 7.50 5.20
CA GLY A 309 -1.20 6.18 4.65
C GLY A 309 -0.58 5.01 5.43
N PRO A 310 -0.40 3.83 4.80
CA PRO A 310 0.12 2.65 5.46
C PRO A 310 1.61 2.75 5.81
N LEU A 311 2.08 1.94 6.76
CA LEU A 311 3.53 1.79 6.97
C LEU A 311 4.20 1.16 5.74
N PHE A 312 3.59 0.12 5.18
CA PHE A 312 4.08 -0.57 3.99
C PHE A 312 3.02 -0.58 2.89
N PHE A 313 3.43 -0.26 1.67
CA PHE A 313 2.57 -0.39 0.49
C PHE A 313 3.30 -1.11 -0.64
N THR A 314 2.68 -2.16 -1.16
CA THR A 314 3.16 -2.90 -2.32
C THR A 314 2.16 -2.84 -3.46
N THR A 315 2.64 -2.55 -4.68
CA THR A 315 1.84 -2.60 -5.91
C THR A 315 2.66 -3.12 -7.09
N ASN A 316 2.04 -3.83 -8.03
CA ASN A 316 2.67 -4.34 -9.26
C ASN A 316 3.99 -5.12 -9.07
N THR A 317 4.25 -5.71 -7.90
CA THR A 317 5.50 -6.43 -7.68
C THR A 317 5.33 -7.53 -6.63
N ALA A 318 6.22 -8.52 -6.70
CA ALA A 318 6.47 -9.40 -5.57
C ALA A 318 7.37 -8.69 -4.56
N SER A 319 7.10 -8.88 -3.27
CA SER A 319 7.86 -8.24 -2.21
C SER A 319 8.07 -9.15 -1.02
N GLN A 320 9.23 -9.00 -0.39
CA GLN A 320 9.57 -9.61 0.89
C GLN A 320 9.92 -8.52 1.89
N ILE A 321 9.22 -8.52 3.02
CA ILE A 321 9.44 -7.58 4.12
C ILE A 321 9.85 -8.39 5.34
N GLN A 322 11.02 -8.09 5.89
CA GLN A 322 11.62 -8.79 7.03
C GLN A 322 11.97 -7.81 8.15
N LEU A 323 11.36 -7.97 9.33
CA LEU A 323 11.57 -7.07 10.47
C LEU A 323 11.97 -7.83 11.74
N SER A 324 12.89 -7.23 12.51
CA SER A 324 13.19 -7.69 13.86
C SER A 324 13.50 -6.53 14.82
N ALA A 325 12.79 -6.49 15.95
CA ALA A 325 12.94 -5.48 17.00
C ALA A 325 12.85 -4.01 16.50
N VAL A 326 12.04 -3.74 15.48
CA VAL A 326 11.84 -2.41 14.90
C VAL A 326 10.63 -1.73 15.54
N GLU A 327 10.75 -0.46 15.94
CA GLU A 327 9.61 0.34 16.35
C GLU A 327 8.80 0.80 15.13
N LEU A 328 7.49 0.54 15.12
CA LEU A 328 6.61 0.90 14.01
C LEU A 328 5.64 2.00 14.44
N ILE A 329 5.75 3.17 13.80
CA ILE A 329 4.97 4.36 14.11
C ILE A 329 4.09 4.68 12.90
N GLY A 330 2.88 4.13 12.91
CA GLY A 330 1.90 4.31 11.83
C GLY A 330 1.19 5.67 11.87
N SER A 331 0.57 6.03 10.75
CA SER A 331 -0.24 7.24 10.64
C SER A 331 -1.59 7.10 11.36
N THR A 332 -2.39 8.16 11.37
CA THR A 332 -3.77 8.13 11.90
C THR A 332 -4.68 7.16 11.17
N SER A 333 -4.33 6.71 9.95
CA SER A 333 -5.05 5.67 9.22
C SER A 333 -5.00 4.31 9.93
N ARG A 334 -3.99 4.10 10.80
CA ARG A 334 -3.72 2.82 11.48
C ARG A 334 -3.55 1.64 10.53
N ILE A 335 -3.19 1.86 9.27
CA ILE A 335 -2.93 0.78 8.32
C ILE A 335 -1.46 0.37 8.46
N LEU A 336 -1.22 -0.91 8.75
CA LEU A 336 0.12 -1.48 8.81
C LEU A 336 0.62 -1.78 7.39
N LEU A 337 -0.15 -2.57 6.65
CA LEU A 337 0.23 -3.08 5.35
C LEU A 337 -0.95 -2.99 4.38
N SER A 338 -0.66 -2.45 3.19
CA SER A 338 -1.57 -2.45 2.06
C SER A 338 -0.91 -3.18 0.88
N ALA A 339 -1.67 -4.06 0.22
CA ALA A 339 -1.30 -4.60 -1.09
C ALA A 339 -2.46 -4.34 -2.06
N GLY A 340 -2.18 -3.66 -3.17
CA GLY A 340 -3.24 -3.29 -4.10
C GLY A 340 -2.76 -2.69 -5.41
N ALA A 341 -3.70 -2.47 -6.31
CA ALA A 341 -3.49 -1.67 -7.51
C ALA A 341 -3.24 -0.19 -7.16
N ASP A 342 -2.38 0.44 -7.96
CA ASP A 342 -2.17 1.90 -8.00
C ASP A 342 -1.93 2.29 -9.47
N GLN A 343 -1.47 3.51 -9.75
CA GLN A 343 -1.05 3.96 -11.09
C GLN A 343 0.00 3.04 -11.77
N TRP A 344 0.75 2.29 -10.96
CA TRP A 344 1.74 1.32 -11.44
C TRP A 344 1.15 -0.08 -11.62
N GLY A 345 -0.07 -0.32 -11.17
CA GLY A 345 -0.83 -1.53 -11.46
C GLY A 345 -1.79 -1.32 -12.63
N THR A 346 -2.18 -2.42 -13.27
CA THR A 346 -3.31 -2.49 -14.20
C THR A 346 -4.47 -3.10 -13.43
N THR A 347 -5.58 -2.37 -13.36
CA THR A 347 -6.82 -2.83 -12.74
C THR A 347 -7.22 -4.20 -13.29
N GLY A 348 -7.25 -5.20 -12.42
CA GLY A 348 -7.63 -6.57 -12.79
C GLY A 348 -6.49 -7.48 -13.26
N SER A 349 -5.21 -7.05 -13.28
CA SER A 349 -4.11 -7.86 -13.85
C SER A 349 -2.87 -8.04 -12.96
N ASN A 350 -2.44 -7.02 -12.22
CA ASN A 350 -1.16 -7.06 -11.47
C ASN A 350 -1.22 -6.17 -10.21
N GLY A 351 -1.68 -6.75 -9.09
CA GLY A 351 -1.63 -6.15 -7.76
C GLY A 351 -0.27 -6.37 -7.06
N GLY A 352 -0.25 -6.25 -5.72
CA GLY A 352 0.93 -6.57 -4.91
C GLY A 352 0.95 -8.03 -4.44
N GLN A 353 2.13 -8.65 -4.41
CA GLN A 353 2.33 -9.98 -3.80
C GLN A 353 3.32 -9.84 -2.65
N VAL A 354 2.85 -9.95 -1.42
CA VAL A 354 3.65 -9.63 -0.22
C VAL A 354 3.91 -10.87 0.61
N GLN A 355 5.17 -11.10 0.95
CA GLN A 355 5.59 -11.97 2.04
C GLN A 355 6.10 -11.08 3.17
N PHE A 356 5.40 -11.05 4.29
CA PHE A 356 5.73 -10.25 5.46
C PHE A 356 6.11 -11.15 6.63
N LYS A 357 7.42 -11.33 6.83
CA LYS A 357 7.98 -12.21 7.84
C LYS A 357 8.59 -11.39 8.97
N VAL A 358 8.29 -11.73 10.22
CA VAL A 358 8.81 -10.98 11.36
C VAL A 358 9.27 -11.88 12.50
N THR A 359 10.29 -11.43 13.24
CA THR A 359 10.91 -12.17 14.34
C THR A 359 11.15 -11.24 15.53
N ASN A 360 10.65 -11.60 16.72
CA ASN A 360 10.72 -10.75 17.92
C ASN A 360 10.26 -9.30 17.62
N GLN A 361 9.08 -9.19 17.01
CA GLN A 361 8.58 -7.96 16.43
C GLN A 361 7.16 -7.68 16.92
N THR A 362 6.87 -6.41 17.22
CA THR A 362 5.51 -5.95 17.48
C THR A 362 4.97 -5.26 16.23
N LEU A 363 3.84 -5.73 15.74
CA LEU A 363 3.09 -5.21 14.61
C LEU A 363 1.80 -4.56 15.11
N VAL A 364 1.50 -3.34 14.65
CA VAL A 364 0.27 -2.62 15.02
C VAL A 364 -0.35 -1.99 13.78
N GLY A 365 -1.64 -2.23 13.59
CA GLY A 365 -2.43 -1.66 12.50
C GLY A 365 -3.11 -2.71 11.63
N ASP A 366 -4.07 -2.29 10.82
CA ASP A 366 -4.84 -3.21 9.99
C ASP A 366 -4.10 -3.59 8.71
N VAL A 367 -4.44 -4.76 8.18
CA VAL A 367 -3.91 -5.26 6.90
C VAL A 367 -5.01 -5.27 5.85
N ILE A 368 -4.76 -4.59 4.73
CA ILE A 368 -5.72 -4.41 3.64
C ILE A 368 -5.14 -5.03 2.36
N CYS A 369 -5.98 -5.75 1.63
CA CYS A 369 -5.59 -6.44 0.41
C CYS A 369 -6.74 -6.42 -0.59
N ASP A 370 -6.47 -6.04 -1.84
CA ASP A 370 -7.47 -6.00 -2.91
C ASP A 370 -7.67 -7.35 -3.62
N SER A 371 -8.63 -7.40 -4.55
CA SER A 371 -9.06 -8.63 -5.23
C SER A 371 -8.07 -9.18 -6.25
N ILE A 372 -6.92 -8.53 -6.44
CA ILE A 372 -5.86 -9.01 -7.33
C ILE A 372 -4.53 -9.20 -6.61
N SER A 373 -4.47 -8.87 -5.31
CA SER A 373 -3.26 -8.89 -4.50
C SER A 373 -3.25 -10.04 -3.49
N THR A 374 -2.05 -10.45 -3.10
CA THR A 374 -1.85 -11.54 -2.13
C THR A 374 -0.94 -11.09 -1.00
N ILE A 375 -1.25 -11.49 0.24
CA ILE A 375 -0.40 -11.22 1.41
C ILE A 375 -0.20 -12.50 2.21
N GLU A 376 1.05 -12.82 2.56
CA GLU A 376 1.42 -13.86 3.49
C GLU A 376 2.13 -13.25 4.70
N ILE A 377 1.56 -13.41 5.89
CA ILE A 377 2.13 -12.90 7.14
C ILE A 377 2.66 -14.07 7.97
N THR A 378 3.91 -13.99 8.40
CA THR A 378 4.56 -15.02 9.23
C THR A 378 5.12 -14.40 10.50
N LEU A 379 4.58 -14.79 11.66
CA LEU A 379 5.00 -14.34 12.98
C LEU A 379 5.85 -15.43 13.66
N GLU A 380 7.12 -15.12 13.90
CA GLU A 380 8.09 -16.02 14.54
C GLU A 380 8.68 -15.40 15.81
N THR A 381 9.15 -16.25 16.72
CA THR A 381 9.94 -15.91 17.92
C THR A 381 9.37 -14.74 18.71
N LYS A 382 8.31 -14.99 19.48
CA LYS A 382 7.67 -14.00 20.37
C LYS A 382 7.20 -12.73 19.65
N SER A 383 6.82 -12.85 18.38
CA SER A 383 6.23 -11.73 17.66
C SER A 383 4.78 -11.50 18.08
N SER A 384 4.32 -10.26 18.05
CA SER A 384 2.94 -9.91 18.35
C SER A 384 2.34 -9.08 17.23
N PHE A 385 1.09 -9.36 16.90
CA PHE A 385 0.32 -8.56 15.94
C PHE A 385 -0.95 -8.05 16.59
N THR A 386 -1.22 -6.74 16.50
CA THR A 386 -2.47 -6.11 16.93
C THR A 386 -3.13 -5.42 15.74
N GLY A 387 -4.24 -5.97 15.25
CA GLY A 387 -4.94 -5.44 14.07
C GLY A 387 -5.98 -6.41 13.51
N ALA A 388 -6.82 -5.91 12.61
CA ALA A 388 -7.72 -6.71 11.81
C ALA A 388 -7.08 -7.04 10.45
N ILE A 389 -7.44 -8.20 9.89
CA ILE A 389 -6.93 -8.66 8.59
C ILE A 389 -8.09 -8.73 7.60
N ASN A 390 -8.00 -7.93 6.53
CA ASN A 390 -8.89 -8.02 5.37
C ASN A 390 -10.38 -7.94 5.76
N SER A 391 -10.77 -6.98 6.59
CA SER A 391 -12.14 -6.85 7.13
C SER A 391 -13.23 -6.71 6.07
N ASN A 392 -12.88 -6.25 4.86
CA ASN A 392 -13.81 -6.12 3.74
C ASN A 392 -13.93 -7.40 2.88
N ASN A 393 -13.15 -8.45 3.19
CA ASN A 393 -13.05 -9.68 2.42
C ASN A 393 -12.83 -9.44 0.91
N THR A 394 -11.86 -8.58 0.58
CA THR A 394 -11.58 -8.19 -0.80
C THR A 394 -10.38 -8.92 -1.38
N ALA A 395 -9.49 -9.47 -0.56
CA ALA A 395 -8.22 -10.07 -0.98
C ALA A 395 -8.39 -11.18 -2.04
N LYS A 396 -7.45 -11.28 -3.00
CA LYS A 396 -7.30 -12.52 -3.81
C LYS A 396 -6.88 -13.68 -2.91
N SER A 397 -5.88 -13.46 -2.06
CA SER A 397 -5.57 -14.35 -0.94
C SER A 397 -4.87 -13.61 0.19
N ILE A 398 -5.11 -14.05 1.42
CA ILE A 398 -4.35 -13.57 2.57
C ILE A 398 -4.14 -14.70 3.57
N SER A 399 -2.90 -14.90 4.02
CA SER A 399 -2.55 -15.95 4.98
C SER A 399 -1.86 -15.37 6.21
N LEU A 400 -2.10 -16.04 7.35
CA LEU A 400 -1.42 -15.77 8.62
C LEU A 400 -0.85 -17.08 9.17
N THR A 401 0.46 -17.09 9.42
CA THR A 401 1.17 -18.18 10.09
C THR A 401 1.71 -17.67 11.43
N LEU A 402 1.39 -18.38 12.52
CA LEU A 402 1.91 -18.11 13.86
C LEU A 402 2.70 -19.31 14.36
N ASP A 403 3.90 -19.06 14.89
CA ASP A 403 4.52 -20.02 15.80
C ASP A 403 3.85 -19.98 17.19
N ALA A 404 4.13 -21.00 18.02
CA ALA A 404 3.47 -21.15 19.32
C ALA A 404 3.87 -20.07 20.34
N SER A 405 4.92 -19.30 20.06
CA SER A 405 5.40 -18.22 20.93
C SER A 405 4.83 -16.86 20.56
N SER A 406 4.22 -16.75 19.38
CA SER A 406 3.72 -15.50 18.80
C SER A 406 2.23 -15.35 19.02
N THR A 407 1.76 -14.10 19.10
CA THR A 407 0.36 -13.78 19.46
C THR A 407 -0.30 -12.88 18.43
N TRP A 408 -1.60 -13.07 18.23
CA TRP A 408 -2.44 -12.14 17.47
C TRP A 408 -3.57 -11.60 18.35
N ASN A 409 -3.58 -10.29 18.52
CA ASN A 409 -4.60 -9.50 19.20
C ASN A 409 -5.56 -8.94 18.15
N VAL A 410 -6.70 -9.61 17.96
CA VAL A 410 -7.69 -9.33 16.92
C VAL A 410 -8.51 -8.10 17.32
N THR A 411 -8.52 -7.06 16.48
CA THR A 411 -9.22 -5.80 16.77
C THR A 411 -10.53 -5.63 16.00
N GLY A 412 -10.87 -6.56 15.12
CA GLY A 412 -12.08 -6.51 14.31
C GLY A 412 -12.30 -7.78 13.50
N THR A 413 -13.46 -7.88 12.85
CA THR A 413 -13.77 -9.01 11.96
C THR A 413 -12.68 -9.15 10.89
N SER A 414 -12.17 -10.37 10.75
CA SER A 414 -11.03 -10.66 9.87
C SER A 414 -11.34 -11.83 8.95
N TYR A 415 -10.85 -11.77 7.71
CA TYR A 415 -11.05 -12.81 6.69
C TYR A 415 -9.71 -13.30 6.16
N LEU A 416 -9.42 -14.58 6.39
CA LEU A 416 -8.18 -15.25 6.00
C LEU A 416 -8.46 -16.35 4.99
N THR A 417 -7.66 -16.41 3.93
CA THR A 417 -7.60 -17.60 3.08
C THR A 417 -7.03 -18.78 3.87
N THR A 418 -5.87 -18.59 4.52
CA THR A 418 -5.23 -19.65 5.32
C THR A 418 -4.83 -19.10 6.68
N ILE A 419 -5.08 -19.86 7.73
CA ILE A 419 -4.53 -19.62 9.06
C ILE A 419 -3.78 -20.86 9.52
N THR A 420 -2.49 -20.72 9.79
CA THR A 420 -1.64 -21.79 10.33
C THR A 420 -1.21 -21.37 11.73
N ASN A 421 -1.49 -22.20 12.72
CA ASN A 421 -1.10 -21.92 14.09
C ASN A 421 -0.40 -23.14 14.70
N ALA A 422 0.84 -22.97 15.12
CA ALA A 422 1.57 -24.04 15.80
C ALA A 422 1.01 -24.32 17.22
N ASP A 423 0.32 -23.35 17.83
CA ASP A 423 -0.44 -23.57 19.06
C ASP A 423 -1.84 -24.11 18.75
N THR A 424 -2.02 -25.41 18.96
CA THR A 424 -3.29 -26.10 18.69
C THR A 424 -4.41 -25.75 19.67
N THR A 425 -4.10 -25.08 20.78
CA THR A 425 -5.11 -24.61 21.75
C THR A 425 -5.75 -23.29 21.33
N LEU A 426 -5.16 -22.58 20.35
CA LEU A 426 -5.57 -21.26 19.87
C LEU A 426 -5.52 -20.14 20.93
N ILE A 427 -4.93 -20.37 22.11
CA ILE A 427 -4.90 -19.37 23.19
C ILE A 427 -4.03 -18.14 22.87
N ASN A 428 -3.10 -18.29 21.92
CA ASN A 428 -2.28 -17.20 21.39
C ASN A 428 -3.02 -16.29 20.39
N ILE A 429 -4.27 -16.58 20.07
CA ILE A 429 -5.19 -15.67 19.36
C ILE A 429 -6.10 -15.02 20.40
N ASP A 430 -5.80 -13.77 20.75
CA ASP A 430 -6.64 -12.94 21.60
C ASP A 430 -7.71 -12.26 20.74
N ASP A 431 -8.91 -12.83 20.72
CA ASP A 431 -9.98 -12.44 19.81
C ASP A 431 -10.71 -11.13 20.19
N ASN A 432 -10.62 -10.69 21.45
CA ASN A 432 -11.40 -9.57 21.99
C ASN A 432 -12.91 -9.61 21.63
N GLY A 433 -13.52 -10.79 21.53
CA GLY A 433 -14.92 -10.97 21.11
C GLY A 433 -15.17 -10.90 19.60
N ASN A 434 -14.13 -10.73 18.78
CA ASN A 434 -14.25 -10.61 17.33
C ASN A 434 -14.33 -11.96 16.61
N ILE A 435 -14.74 -11.92 15.35
CA ILE A 435 -14.88 -13.09 14.49
C ILE A 435 -13.72 -13.14 13.50
N VAL A 436 -13.08 -14.31 13.40
CA VAL A 436 -12.09 -14.63 12.39
C VAL A 436 -12.68 -15.67 11.45
N TYR A 437 -12.71 -15.36 10.17
CA TYR A 437 -13.14 -16.27 9.12
C TYR A 437 -11.94 -16.92 8.44
N TYR A 438 -12.02 -18.22 8.18
CA TYR A 438 -11.00 -18.96 7.43
C TYR A 438 -11.63 -19.78 6.29
N LEU A 439 -10.95 -19.92 5.16
CA LEU A 439 -11.48 -20.68 4.02
C LEU A 439 -11.36 -22.20 4.28
N SER A 440 -12.47 -22.91 4.47
CA SER A 440 -12.43 -24.33 4.85
C SER A 440 -11.97 -25.27 3.74
N THR A 441 -12.01 -24.82 2.49
CA THR A 441 -11.74 -25.63 1.30
C THR A 441 -10.27 -25.67 0.89
N VAL A 442 -9.40 -24.86 1.52
CA VAL A 442 -7.96 -24.87 1.20
C VAL A 442 -7.19 -25.87 2.07
N SER A 443 -6.19 -26.52 1.47
CA SER A 443 -5.38 -27.57 2.11
C SER A 443 -4.71 -27.11 3.40
N GLY A 444 -4.30 -25.84 3.47
CA GLY A 444 -3.67 -25.24 4.66
C GLY A 444 -4.55 -25.23 5.91
N ASN A 445 -5.88 -25.32 5.77
CA ASN A 445 -6.83 -25.28 6.89
C ASN A 445 -7.44 -26.65 7.23
N THR A 446 -6.95 -27.74 6.62
CA THR A 446 -7.50 -29.10 6.82
C THR A 446 -7.48 -29.54 8.28
N TYR A 447 -6.49 -29.10 9.07
CA TYR A 447 -6.42 -29.39 10.51
C TYR A 447 -7.61 -28.80 11.31
N LEU A 448 -8.28 -27.77 10.79
CA LEU A 448 -9.47 -27.16 11.38
C LEU A 448 -10.77 -27.92 11.03
N ASN A 449 -10.71 -28.93 10.15
CA ASN A 449 -11.82 -29.81 9.79
C ASN A 449 -13.13 -29.09 9.41
N GLY A 450 -13.05 -27.86 8.89
CA GLY A 450 -14.23 -27.04 8.58
C GLY A 450 -15.18 -26.80 9.77
N LYS A 451 -14.68 -26.71 11.01
CA LYS A 451 -15.48 -26.50 12.22
C LYS A 451 -15.40 -25.07 12.75
N THR A 452 -16.44 -24.64 13.45
CA THR A 452 -16.40 -23.41 14.24
C THR A 452 -15.74 -23.65 15.60
N TYR A 453 -14.80 -22.80 15.99
CA TYR A 453 -14.13 -22.83 17.29
C TYR A 453 -14.49 -21.57 18.09
N SER A 454 -14.79 -21.74 19.38
CA SER A 454 -14.91 -20.60 20.30
C SER A 454 -13.51 -20.17 20.73
N LEU A 455 -13.24 -18.87 20.67
CA LEU A 455 -11.98 -18.28 21.09
C LEU A 455 -12.12 -17.75 22.54
N LYS A 456 -10.97 -17.43 23.14
CA LYS A 456 -10.79 -17.16 24.57
C LYS A 456 -11.79 -16.13 25.13
N ASN A 457 -12.06 -15.06 24.40
CA ASN A 457 -12.83 -13.90 24.86
C ASN A 457 -14.25 -13.85 24.25
N GLY A 458 -14.78 -14.99 23.80
CA GLY A 458 -16.15 -15.12 23.28
C GLY A 458 -16.28 -14.91 21.77
N GLY A 459 -15.19 -14.51 21.10
CA GLY A 459 -15.05 -14.52 19.65
C GLY A 459 -15.03 -15.93 19.07
N LYS A 460 -14.94 -16.01 17.74
CA LYS A 460 -15.05 -17.28 17.01
C LYS A 460 -14.11 -17.36 15.83
N LEU A 461 -13.56 -18.54 15.59
CA LEU A 461 -12.93 -18.92 14.32
C LEU A 461 -13.93 -19.73 13.50
N ILE A 462 -14.39 -19.19 12.37
CA ILE A 462 -15.52 -19.72 11.59
C ILE A 462 -15.07 -20.08 10.16
N PRO A 463 -15.40 -21.28 9.65
CA PRO A 463 -15.16 -21.62 8.25
C PRO A 463 -16.07 -20.81 7.32
N TYR A 464 -15.53 -20.36 6.19
CA TYR A 464 -16.31 -19.89 5.04
C TYR A 464 -15.90 -20.64 3.77
N GLY A 465 -16.72 -20.58 2.71
CA GLY A 465 -16.42 -21.21 1.43
C GLY A 465 -16.70 -22.72 1.35
N ASN A 466 -17.35 -23.32 2.35
CA ASN A 466 -18.08 -24.56 2.12
C ASN A 466 -19.28 -24.22 1.22
N ASP A 467 -19.29 -24.81 0.03
CA ASP A 467 -20.41 -24.76 -0.91
C ASP A 467 -21.68 -25.23 -0.18
N ASN A 468 -22.49 -24.27 0.29
CA ASN A 468 -23.95 -24.32 0.50
C ASN A 468 -24.52 -23.26 1.47
N ASN A 469 -23.75 -22.28 1.96
CA ASN A 469 -24.37 -21.18 2.71
C ASN A 469 -25.03 -20.17 1.77
N ILE A 470 -26.28 -20.47 1.43
CA ILE A 470 -27.21 -19.51 0.84
C ILE A 470 -27.66 -18.56 1.97
N VAL A 471 -27.53 -17.26 1.76
CA VAL A 471 -27.96 -16.24 2.72
C VAL A 471 -29.05 -15.39 2.11
N VAL A 472 -30.13 -15.19 2.86
CA VAL A 472 -31.32 -14.48 2.43
C VAL A 472 -31.49 -13.25 3.31
N THR A 473 -31.36 -12.05 2.75
CA THR A 473 -31.57 -10.79 3.49
C THR A 473 -32.98 -10.25 3.25
N THR A 474 -33.70 -9.91 4.33
CA THR A 474 -35.05 -9.29 4.26
C THR A 474 -35.14 -8.01 5.09
N THR A 475 -35.88 -7.01 4.59
CA THR A 475 -36.14 -5.75 5.33
C THR A 475 -37.47 -5.13 4.87
N THR A 476 -38.17 -4.39 5.74
CA THR A 476 -39.28 -3.52 5.33
C THR A 476 -39.00 -2.03 5.55
N VAL A 477 -39.42 -1.14 4.63
CA VAL A 477 -39.43 0.31 4.93
C VAL A 477 -40.69 0.50 5.77
N GLY A 478 -40.51 0.64 7.08
CA GLY A 478 -41.61 0.97 7.99
C GLY A 478 -41.24 1.21 9.45
N ASN A 479 -40.80 2.43 9.75
CA ASN A 479 -40.74 3.08 11.08
C ASN A 479 -39.52 2.86 12.00
N SER A 480 -38.30 2.90 11.47
CA SER A 480 -37.16 3.42 12.22
C SER A 480 -36.64 4.70 11.54
N ALA A 481 -36.70 5.83 12.24
CA ALA A 481 -35.85 6.98 11.93
C ALA A 481 -34.40 6.53 12.22
N ALA A 482 -33.38 6.75 11.38
CA ALA A 482 -33.14 7.85 10.47
C ALA A 482 -32.43 7.41 9.19
N SER A 483 -33.02 7.73 8.04
CA SER A 483 -32.31 8.11 6.81
C SER A 483 -33.24 9.03 6.03
N THR A 484 -33.16 10.32 6.33
CA THR A 484 -33.95 11.35 5.66
C THR A 484 -33.28 11.65 4.32
N VAL A 485 -33.71 11.02 3.23
CA VAL A 485 -33.37 11.49 1.87
C VAL A 485 -34.43 12.49 1.44
N SER A 486 -34.02 13.75 1.38
CA SER A 486 -34.79 14.87 0.81
C SER A 486 -35.09 14.60 -0.67
N GLY A 487 -36.36 14.59 -1.06
CA GLY A 487 -36.76 14.59 -2.49
C GLY A 487 -38.04 13.80 -2.86
N TYR A 488 -38.49 12.82 -2.07
CA TYR A 488 -39.74 12.09 -2.35
C TYR A 488 -40.54 11.83 -1.08
N THR A 489 -41.29 12.83 -0.61
CA THR A 489 -42.28 12.66 0.44
C THR A 489 -43.43 11.76 -0.06
N GLY A 490 -43.46 10.50 0.41
CA GLY A 490 -44.72 9.76 0.59
C GLY A 490 -44.93 8.41 -0.12
N LYS A 491 -43.99 7.84 -0.90
CA LYS A 491 -44.30 6.65 -1.75
C LYS A 491 -43.66 5.29 -1.37
N LEU A 492 -42.76 5.22 -0.38
CA LEU A 492 -42.08 3.95 -0.03
C LEU A 492 -42.67 3.16 1.15
N ARG A 493 -43.65 3.71 1.90
CA ARG A 493 -44.27 3.08 3.10
C ARG A 493 -45.10 1.81 2.87
N TYR A 494 -45.09 1.25 1.66
CA TYR A 494 -45.95 0.12 1.28
C TYR A 494 -45.21 -0.94 0.44
N TRP A 495 -43.90 -1.04 0.57
CA TRP A 495 -43.10 -2.01 -0.19
C TRP A 495 -42.34 -2.94 0.76
N LEU A 496 -42.32 -4.21 0.40
CA LEU A 496 -41.44 -5.23 0.94
C LEU A 496 -40.35 -5.47 -0.10
N TRP A 497 -39.12 -5.72 0.33
CA TRP A 497 -38.05 -6.18 -0.54
C TRP A 497 -37.23 -7.26 0.12
N TRP A 498 -36.54 -8.04 -0.72
CA TRP A 498 -35.64 -9.08 -0.28
C TRP A 498 -34.57 -9.38 -1.33
N CYS A 499 -33.45 -9.91 -0.88
CA CYS A 499 -32.33 -10.29 -1.72
C CYS A 499 -31.84 -11.70 -1.36
N LEU A 500 -31.66 -12.53 -2.39
CA LEU A 500 -30.95 -13.80 -2.29
C LEU A 500 -29.48 -13.53 -2.58
N LYS A 501 -28.59 -13.96 -1.69
CA LYS A 501 -27.14 -13.86 -1.87
C LYS A 501 -26.51 -15.23 -1.66
N GLN A 502 -25.50 -15.51 -2.47
CA GLN A 502 -24.59 -16.63 -2.24
C GLN A 502 -23.36 -16.11 -1.53
N ILE A 503 -22.93 -16.79 -0.48
CA ILE A 503 -21.61 -16.52 0.10
C ILE A 503 -20.61 -17.33 -0.71
N THR A 504 -19.78 -16.66 -1.51
CA THR A 504 -18.72 -17.31 -2.28
C THR A 504 -17.34 -16.94 -1.71
N ASN A 505 -16.29 -17.54 -2.28
CA ASN A 505 -14.91 -17.22 -1.94
C ASN A 505 -14.56 -15.73 -2.15
N ASP A 506 -15.30 -15.04 -3.03
CA ASP A 506 -15.15 -13.61 -3.35
C ASP A 506 -16.10 -12.70 -2.52
N GLY A 507 -16.64 -13.22 -1.41
CA GLY A 507 -17.62 -12.52 -0.56
C GLY A 507 -19.09 -12.72 -0.99
N PRO A 508 -20.03 -11.97 -0.39
CA PRO A 508 -21.46 -12.11 -0.69
C PRO A 508 -21.78 -11.64 -2.11
N LYS A 509 -22.19 -12.57 -2.97
CA LYS A 509 -22.63 -12.29 -4.34
C LYS A 509 -24.15 -12.29 -4.41
N PRO A 510 -24.81 -11.19 -4.81
CA PRO A 510 -26.25 -11.19 -4.99
C PRO A 510 -26.63 -12.11 -6.14
N ILE A 511 -27.54 -13.05 -5.87
CA ILE A 511 -28.15 -13.94 -6.88
C ILE A 511 -29.39 -13.27 -7.47
N SER A 512 -30.24 -12.70 -6.62
CA SER A 512 -31.52 -12.13 -7.07
C SER A 512 -32.05 -11.05 -6.12
N TYR A 513 -32.76 -10.08 -6.69
CA TYR A 513 -33.46 -9.03 -5.98
C TYR A 513 -34.93 -9.05 -6.35
N LEU A 514 -35.80 -9.00 -5.35
CA LEU A 514 -37.23 -9.01 -5.53
C LEU A 514 -37.89 -7.98 -4.61
N SER A 515 -39.01 -7.43 -5.06
CA SER A 515 -39.79 -6.49 -4.27
C SER A 515 -41.27 -6.63 -4.59
N ARG A 516 -42.11 -6.31 -3.61
CA ARG A 516 -43.56 -6.41 -3.74
C ARG A 516 -44.25 -5.32 -2.95
N ARG A 517 -45.32 -4.77 -3.52
CA ARG A 517 -46.20 -3.84 -2.82
C ARG A 517 -47.12 -4.56 -1.82
N LEU A 518 -47.33 -3.96 -0.65
CA LEU A 518 -48.30 -4.40 0.35
C LEU A 518 -49.72 -4.31 -0.23
N LYS A 519 -50.48 -5.40 -0.10
CA LYS A 519 -51.91 -5.46 -0.39
C LYS A 519 -52.68 -4.58 0.60
N PRO A 520 -53.89 -4.09 0.25
CA PRO A 520 -54.70 -3.26 1.15
C PRO A 520 -54.87 -3.83 2.56
N ALA A 521 -55.04 -5.15 2.69
CA ALA A 521 -55.12 -5.82 3.99
C ALA A 521 -53.78 -5.83 4.75
N GLU A 522 -52.65 -6.03 4.06
CA GLU A 522 -51.31 -6.12 4.64
C GLU A 522 -50.79 -4.74 5.11
N LYS A 523 -51.36 -3.64 4.60
CA LYS A 523 -51.03 -2.29 5.08
C LYS A 523 -51.34 -2.09 6.56
N ARG A 524 -52.35 -2.80 7.06
CA ARG A 524 -52.84 -2.74 8.45
C ARG A 524 -52.06 -3.62 9.42
N TYR A 525 -51.10 -4.40 8.93
CA TYR A 525 -50.22 -5.23 9.77
C TYR A 525 -49.31 -4.35 10.64
N SER A 526 -49.04 -4.82 11.85
CA SER A 526 -48.00 -4.30 12.73
C SER A 526 -46.61 -4.42 12.08
N THR A 527 -45.61 -3.70 12.60
CA THR A 527 -44.23 -3.78 12.10
C THR A 527 -43.71 -5.22 12.13
N THR A 528 -43.92 -5.94 13.24
CA THR A 528 -43.51 -7.36 13.33
C THR A 528 -44.21 -8.25 12.32
N GLU A 529 -45.51 -8.05 12.06
CA GLU A 529 -46.23 -8.82 11.05
C GLU A 529 -45.77 -8.47 9.62
N LYS A 530 -45.34 -7.23 9.36
CA LYS A 530 -44.78 -6.80 8.07
C LYS A 530 -43.41 -7.41 7.82
N GLU A 531 -42.53 -7.36 8.81
CA GLU A 531 -41.20 -7.99 8.76
C GLU A 531 -41.33 -9.51 8.61
N CYS A 532 -42.23 -10.15 9.36
CA CYS A 532 -42.48 -11.57 9.23
C CYS A 532 -43.07 -11.94 7.86
N LEU A 533 -43.95 -11.10 7.32
CA LEU A 533 -44.50 -11.27 5.98
C LEU A 533 -43.40 -11.15 4.91
N ALA A 534 -42.42 -10.24 5.08
CA ALA A 534 -41.28 -10.10 4.19
C ALA A 534 -40.46 -11.40 4.16
N MET A 535 -40.11 -11.92 5.33
CA MET A 535 -39.40 -13.18 5.49
C MET A 535 -40.13 -14.36 4.83
N VAL A 536 -41.41 -14.57 5.15
CA VAL A 536 -42.21 -15.68 4.62
C VAL A 536 -42.33 -15.60 3.10
N ARG A 537 -42.51 -14.40 2.55
CA ARG A 537 -42.58 -14.20 1.10
C ARG A 537 -41.26 -14.48 0.44
N CYS A 538 -40.18 -13.94 1.00
CA CYS A 538 -38.84 -14.14 0.50
C CYS A 538 -38.49 -15.63 0.40
N ILE A 539 -38.72 -16.38 1.48
CA ILE A 539 -38.42 -17.81 1.52
C ILE A 539 -39.26 -18.58 0.49
N LYS A 540 -40.55 -18.26 0.37
CA LYS A 540 -41.44 -18.91 -0.61
C LYS A 540 -41.08 -18.58 -2.06
N GLU A 541 -40.64 -17.37 -2.35
CA GLU A 541 -40.25 -16.97 -3.69
C GLU A 541 -38.90 -17.57 -4.10
N PHE A 542 -37.97 -17.68 -3.16
CA PHE A 542 -36.70 -18.37 -3.36
C PHE A 542 -36.74 -19.86 -3.03
N ARG A 543 -37.94 -20.45 -2.88
CA ARG A 543 -38.12 -21.89 -2.62
C ARG A 543 -37.28 -22.78 -3.56
N PRO A 544 -37.14 -22.50 -4.87
CA PRO A 544 -36.27 -23.30 -5.74
C PRO A 544 -34.79 -23.38 -5.31
N TYR A 545 -34.32 -22.37 -4.57
CA TYR A 545 -32.96 -22.29 -4.04
C TYR A 545 -32.86 -22.75 -2.58
N LEU A 546 -33.93 -22.59 -1.80
CA LEU A 546 -33.92 -22.73 -0.34
C LEU A 546 -34.52 -24.06 0.16
N LEU A 547 -35.16 -24.84 -0.71
CA LEU A 547 -35.72 -26.13 -0.33
C LEU A 547 -34.65 -27.22 -0.36
N GLY A 548 -34.30 -27.77 0.81
CA GLY A 548 -33.30 -28.82 0.95
C GLY A 548 -32.02 -28.39 1.68
N PRO A 549 -31.30 -27.34 1.26
CA PRO A 549 -30.10 -26.87 1.94
C PRO A 549 -30.43 -26.02 3.17
N GLU A 550 -29.51 -25.99 4.15
CA GLU A 550 -29.54 -25.02 5.25
C GLU A 550 -29.25 -23.61 4.73
N PHE A 551 -29.97 -22.60 5.22
CA PHE A 551 -29.75 -21.19 4.85
C PHE A 551 -30.00 -20.24 6.00
N THR A 552 -29.36 -19.07 5.98
CA THR A 552 -29.52 -18.03 7.02
C THR A 552 -30.45 -16.93 6.55
N VAL A 553 -31.33 -16.46 7.44
CA VAL A 553 -32.14 -15.25 7.22
C VAL A 553 -31.56 -14.08 8.00
N GLU A 554 -31.16 -13.03 7.30
CA GLU A 554 -30.75 -11.76 7.91
C GLU A 554 -31.94 -10.80 8.00
N THR A 555 -32.22 -10.32 9.20
CA THR A 555 -33.25 -9.31 9.47
C THR A 555 -32.76 -8.36 10.56
N ASP A 556 -33.12 -7.08 10.45
CA ASP A 556 -32.88 -6.06 11.48
C ASP A 556 -33.96 -6.09 12.59
N HIS A 557 -34.98 -6.93 12.45
CA HIS A 557 -36.10 -7.00 13.37
C HIS A 557 -35.89 -8.06 14.46
N CYS A 558 -35.31 -7.64 15.58
CA CYS A 558 -34.93 -8.47 16.73
C CYS A 558 -36.00 -9.49 17.22
N PRO A 559 -37.32 -9.20 17.22
CA PRO A 559 -38.34 -10.19 17.61
C PRO A 559 -38.38 -11.46 16.73
N LEU A 560 -37.88 -11.39 15.49
CA LEU A 560 -37.84 -12.52 14.56
C LEU A 560 -36.54 -13.33 14.65
N CYS A 561 -35.52 -12.87 15.37
CA CYS A 561 -34.29 -13.64 15.60
C CYS A 561 -34.53 -14.95 16.38
N ASN A 562 -35.68 -15.09 17.04
CA ASN A 562 -36.09 -16.31 17.77
C ASN A 562 -37.33 -16.98 17.15
N PHE A 563 -37.58 -16.76 15.85
CA PHE A 563 -38.80 -17.17 15.15
C PHE A 563 -39.17 -18.65 15.35
N HIS A 564 -38.19 -19.55 15.43
CA HIS A 564 -38.42 -20.98 15.62
C HIS A 564 -38.55 -21.44 17.09
N ARG A 565 -38.30 -20.58 18.08
CA ARG A 565 -38.14 -20.99 19.50
C ARG A 565 -39.29 -20.60 20.42
N LYS A 566 -40.20 -19.72 19.99
CA LYS A 566 -41.30 -19.23 20.84
C LYS A 566 -42.62 -19.23 20.06
N SER A 567 -43.65 -19.86 20.63
CA SER A 567 -45.03 -19.58 20.22
C SER A 567 -45.30 -18.10 20.46
N SER A 568 -45.74 -17.40 19.41
CA SER A 568 -46.11 -16.00 19.49
C SER A 568 -47.54 -15.89 20.00
N LYS A 569 -47.87 -14.79 20.70
CA LYS A 569 -49.29 -14.48 21.02
C LYS A 569 -50.10 -14.09 19.76
N ASN A 570 -49.50 -14.16 18.58
CA ASN A 570 -50.07 -13.76 17.31
C ASN A 570 -50.30 -14.98 16.41
N GLY A 571 -51.55 -15.45 16.33
CA GLY A 571 -51.91 -16.61 15.53
C GLY A 571 -51.63 -16.48 14.02
N GLN A 572 -51.32 -15.29 13.50
CA GLN A 572 -50.84 -15.13 12.13
C GLN A 572 -49.36 -15.52 11.98
N ILE A 573 -48.51 -15.07 12.90
CA ILE A 573 -47.07 -15.38 12.91
C ILE A 573 -46.85 -16.88 13.18
N ASP A 574 -47.62 -17.47 14.10
CA ASP A 574 -47.55 -18.91 14.38
C ASP A 574 -47.91 -19.77 13.15
N ARG A 575 -48.96 -19.38 12.42
CA ARG A 575 -49.33 -20.07 11.16
C ARG A 575 -48.23 -19.97 10.10
N TRP A 576 -47.55 -18.83 10.02
CA TRP A 576 -46.42 -18.65 9.11
C TRP A 576 -45.20 -19.44 9.54
N SER A 577 -44.92 -19.54 10.83
CA SER A 577 -43.85 -20.39 11.36
C SER A 577 -44.08 -21.85 11.03
N ILE A 578 -45.31 -22.36 11.23
CA ILE A 578 -45.66 -23.74 10.85
C ILE A 578 -45.49 -23.93 9.33
N GLY A 579 -45.94 -22.96 8.54
CA GLY A 579 -45.83 -23.00 7.08
C GLY A 579 -44.40 -22.88 6.53
N LEU A 580 -43.42 -22.54 7.36
CA LEU A 580 -41.99 -22.55 7.02
C LEU A 580 -41.26 -23.78 7.57
N GLY A 581 -41.97 -24.73 8.19
CA GLY A 581 -41.37 -25.95 8.75
C GLY A 581 -40.78 -26.92 7.71
N GLU A 582 -41.03 -26.71 6.40
CA GLU A 582 -40.40 -27.48 5.32
C GLU A 582 -38.98 -27.00 4.97
N TYR A 583 -38.51 -25.90 5.55
CA TYR A 583 -37.23 -25.26 5.25
C TYR A 583 -36.24 -25.45 6.41
N ASP A 584 -34.95 -25.64 6.09
CA ASP A 584 -33.88 -25.71 7.08
C ASP A 584 -33.28 -24.32 7.30
N ILE A 585 -33.94 -23.52 8.14
CA ILE A 585 -33.54 -22.16 8.45
C ILE A 585 -32.49 -22.21 9.57
N GLY A 586 -31.23 -21.95 9.21
CA GLY A 586 -30.08 -21.93 10.09
C GLY A 586 -30.24 -20.91 11.23
N LYS A 587 -29.63 -21.23 12.37
CA LYS A 587 -29.80 -20.52 13.66
C LYS A 587 -29.03 -19.23 13.78
#